data_AF-A0A7X1LZC6-F1
#
_entry.id   AF-A0A7X1LZC6-F1
#
_cell.length_a   1.000
_cell.length_b   1.000
_cell.length_c   1.000
_cell.angle_alpha   90.00
_cell.angle_beta   90.00
_cell.angle_gamma   90.00
#
_symmetry.space_group_name_H-M   'P 1'
#
loop_
_entity.id
_entity.type
_entity.pdbx_description
1 polymer ?
#
loop_
_entity_poly.entity_id
_entity_poly.type
_entity_poly.pdbx_seq_one_letter_code
_entity_poly.pdbx_strand_id
1 'polypeptide(L)'
;MSTTMRRVESAGLLVDMADGAMTWLRENHAYCALPADVSPHLAHHMSEYKALAEMALAAQVTSEALPTPRNRDRARDILDHCWRQLGQGDLLYERQLRHLSLPDPVEIYAHFVQAGYRHSGLEQLLRRVHRLTAFQAAELYPNRRLAVANAQRLAGLPHPHPGEWGEPAARTWLGSTPEPWAIDWNDAYCLTHTVYHLADWGRRPLALPPHVIGYLTRWLPVWLDVWCEAQEWDLVAELLFVDVCVPEPELPAAQWEALAAAQEVSGRVPPRGKRPGTGITPGPTSDPSGTGPAAPDATASGLEGSGPAAPDATASGPAAPDPAASGPVGSDPAASGPVGSDPTADFRRHQHTTCVTAMAAARAAHAAHAARATRADAPA
;
A
#
# COMPACT_ATOMS: atom_id res chain seq x y z
N MET A 1 -3.44 -6.42 37.25
CA MET A 1 -3.23 -7.52 36.28
C MET A 1 -1.74 -7.71 36.04
N SER A 2 -1.25 -8.94 36.16
CA SER A 2 0.16 -9.29 35.88
C SER A 2 0.51 -9.02 34.41
N THR A 3 1.72 -8.52 34.14
CA THR A 3 2.27 -8.24 32.79
C THR A 3 2.12 -9.43 31.84
N THR A 4 2.15 -10.65 32.36
CA THR A 4 1.97 -11.89 31.59
C THR A 4 0.51 -12.08 31.11
N MET A 5 -0.51 -11.77 31.92
CA MET A 5 -1.92 -11.83 31.49
C MET A 5 -2.21 -10.80 30.40
N ARG A 6 -1.73 -9.56 30.58
CA ARG A 6 -1.87 -8.50 29.57
C ARG A 6 -1.30 -8.93 28.21
N ARG A 7 -0.12 -9.57 28.18
CA ARG A 7 0.48 -10.10 26.93
C ARG A 7 -0.27 -11.28 26.32
N VAL A 8 -0.97 -12.09 27.11
CA VAL A 8 -1.81 -13.22 26.62
C VAL A 8 -3.05 -12.71 25.92
N GLU A 9 -3.72 -11.74 26.53
CA GLU A 9 -4.86 -11.05 25.93
C GLU A 9 -4.46 -10.29 24.67
N SER A 10 -3.29 -9.62 24.67
CA SER A 10 -2.77 -8.96 23.47
C SER A 10 -2.49 -9.92 22.30
N ALA A 11 -2.02 -11.15 22.54
CA ALA A 11 -1.79 -12.09 21.44
C ALA A 11 -3.10 -12.60 20.81
N GLY A 12 -4.14 -12.83 21.63
CA GLY A 12 -5.47 -13.16 21.12
C GLY A 12 -6.05 -12.02 20.29
N LEU A 13 -5.95 -10.79 20.78
CA LEU A 13 -6.37 -9.58 20.06
C LEU A 13 -5.73 -9.47 18.67
N LEU A 14 -4.41 -9.64 18.57
CA LEU A 14 -3.68 -9.54 17.30
C LEU A 14 -4.10 -10.62 16.30
N VAL A 15 -4.34 -11.85 16.78
CA VAL A 15 -4.86 -12.93 15.93
C VAL A 15 -6.26 -12.58 15.43
N ASP A 16 -7.15 -12.11 16.30
CA ASP A 16 -8.52 -11.75 15.95
C ASP A 16 -8.56 -10.59 14.94
N MET A 17 -7.69 -9.59 15.10
CA MET A 17 -7.57 -8.47 14.17
C MET A 17 -7.16 -8.92 12.77
N ALA A 18 -6.10 -9.75 12.68
CA ALA A 18 -5.62 -10.29 11.41
C ALA A 18 -6.70 -11.17 10.74
N ASP A 19 -7.36 -12.02 11.53
CA ASP A 19 -8.45 -12.88 11.06
C ASP A 19 -9.65 -12.09 10.55
N GLY A 20 -10.03 -11.02 11.25
CA GLY A 20 -11.09 -10.10 10.85
C GLY A 20 -10.77 -9.42 9.52
N ALA A 21 -9.59 -8.81 9.42
CA ALA A 21 -9.14 -8.12 8.21
C ALA A 21 -9.07 -9.06 7.00
N MET A 22 -8.51 -10.26 7.16
CA MET A 22 -8.47 -11.27 6.10
C MET A 22 -9.86 -11.80 5.72
N THR A 23 -10.80 -11.85 6.66
CA THR A 23 -12.21 -12.18 6.35
C THR A 23 -12.81 -11.13 5.44
N TRP A 24 -12.69 -9.87 5.82
CA TRP A 24 -13.21 -8.76 5.04
C TRP A 24 -12.62 -8.73 3.64
N LEU A 25 -11.30 -8.85 3.50
CA LEU A 25 -10.63 -8.90 2.20
C LEU A 25 -11.14 -10.06 1.35
N ARG A 26 -11.28 -11.26 1.93
CA ARG A 26 -11.83 -12.41 1.20
C ARG A 26 -13.30 -12.20 0.81
N GLU A 27 -14.12 -11.57 1.62
CA GLU A 27 -15.54 -11.39 1.29
C GLU A 27 -15.76 -10.28 0.26
N ASN A 28 -14.81 -9.35 0.13
CA ASN A 28 -14.95 -8.17 -0.70
C ASN A 28 -13.99 -8.12 -1.91
N HIS A 29 -13.08 -9.10 -2.07
CA HIS A 29 -12.09 -9.10 -3.17
C HIS A 29 -12.71 -9.00 -4.56
N ALA A 30 -13.95 -9.47 -4.75
CA ALA A 30 -14.66 -9.40 -6.02
C ALA A 30 -14.96 -7.96 -6.46
N TYR A 31 -15.00 -6.98 -5.53
CA TYR A 31 -15.11 -5.56 -5.85
C TYR A 31 -13.82 -4.97 -6.42
N CYS A 32 -12.71 -5.70 -6.33
CA CYS A 32 -11.47 -5.39 -7.03
C CYS A 32 -11.37 -6.26 -8.28
N ALA A 33 -11.96 -5.80 -9.38
CA ALA A 33 -11.93 -6.51 -10.65
C ALA A 33 -11.47 -5.57 -11.78
N LEU A 34 -10.64 -6.09 -12.66
CA LEU A 34 -10.29 -5.46 -13.92
C LEU A 34 -11.28 -5.91 -15.00
N PRO A 35 -11.63 -5.04 -15.97
CA PRO A 35 -12.35 -5.46 -17.16
C PRO A 35 -11.60 -6.57 -17.92
N ALA A 36 -12.34 -7.47 -18.58
CA ALA A 36 -11.73 -8.58 -19.30
C ALA A 36 -10.82 -8.14 -20.46
N ASP A 37 -11.06 -6.95 -21.01
CA ASP A 37 -10.32 -6.31 -22.09
C ASP A 37 -9.38 -5.18 -21.60
N VAL A 38 -9.01 -5.19 -20.33
CA VAL A 38 -8.15 -4.17 -19.74
C VAL A 38 -6.84 -4.00 -20.53
N SER A 39 -6.55 -2.77 -20.94
CA SER A 39 -5.30 -2.44 -21.62
C SER A 39 -4.12 -2.48 -20.64
N PRO A 40 -2.93 -2.97 -21.06
CA PRO A 40 -1.70 -2.90 -20.26
C PRO A 40 -1.27 -1.48 -19.86
N HIS A 41 -1.84 -0.45 -20.48
CA HIS A 41 -1.62 0.96 -20.12
C HIS A 41 -2.36 1.38 -18.84
N LEU A 42 -3.44 0.67 -18.47
CA LEU A 42 -4.21 0.89 -17.24
C LEU A 42 -4.77 2.32 -17.02
N ALA A 43 -4.98 3.10 -18.08
CA ALA A 43 -5.31 4.53 -18.01
C ALA A 43 -6.44 4.90 -17.02
N HIS A 44 -7.46 4.05 -16.86
CA HIS A 44 -8.58 4.26 -15.94
C HIS A 44 -8.69 3.18 -14.85
N HIS A 45 -7.69 2.30 -14.74
CA HIS A 45 -7.73 1.10 -13.88
C HIS A 45 -6.51 0.96 -12.96
N MET A 46 -5.74 2.04 -12.80
CA MET A 46 -4.56 2.05 -11.94
C MET A 46 -4.92 1.77 -10.47
N SER A 47 -6.08 2.22 -10.00
CA SER A 47 -6.49 2.03 -8.60
C SER A 47 -6.83 0.56 -8.32
N GLU A 48 -7.54 -0.12 -9.22
CA GLU A 48 -7.82 -1.55 -9.12
C GLU A 48 -6.53 -2.36 -9.22
N TYR A 49 -5.65 -2.02 -10.17
CA TYR A 49 -4.36 -2.68 -10.32
C TYR A 49 -3.50 -2.60 -9.05
N LYS A 50 -3.48 -1.42 -8.40
CA LYS A 50 -2.82 -1.23 -7.09
C LYS A 50 -3.48 -2.07 -5.99
N ALA A 51 -4.81 -2.05 -5.90
CA ALA A 51 -5.53 -2.83 -4.91
C ALA A 51 -5.28 -4.35 -5.07
N LEU A 52 -5.16 -4.86 -6.31
CA LEU A 52 -4.78 -6.25 -6.56
C LEU A 52 -3.37 -6.56 -6.01
N ALA A 53 -2.41 -5.65 -6.20
CA ALA A 53 -1.06 -5.79 -5.68
C ALA A 53 -1.03 -5.86 -4.16
N GLU A 54 -1.72 -4.94 -3.50
CA GLU A 54 -1.78 -4.83 -2.05
C GLU A 54 -2.51 -6.00 -1.41
N MET A 55 -3.61 -6.48 -2.02
CA MET A 55 -4.28 -7.69 -1.57
C MET A 55 -3.39 -8.93 -1.70
N ALA A 56 -2.67 -9.09 -2.81
CA ALA A 56 -1.76 -10.20 -3.00
C ALA A 56 -0.61 -10.18 -1.98
N LEU A 57 -0.02 -9.01 -1.74
CA LEU A 57 0.97 -8.78 -0.68
C LEU A 57 0.41 -9.14 0.70
N ALA A 58 -0.76 -8.60 1.06
CA ALA A 58 -1.40 -8.85 2.36
C ALA A 58 -1.71 -10.33 2.59
N ALA A 59 -2.24 -11.01 1.58
CA ALA A 59 -2.50 -12.44 1.63
C ALA A 59 -1.21 -13.26 1.81
N GLN A 60 -0.15 -12.92 1.07
CA GLN A 60 1.14 -13.60 1.17
C GLN A 60 1.80 -13.40 2.55
N VAL A 61 1.92 -12.15 3.01
CA VAL A 61 2.57 -11.83 4.30
C VAL A 61 1.78 -12.41 5.47
N THR A 62 0.45 -12.28 5.46
CA THR A 62 -0.40 -12.75 6.55
C THR A 62 -0.38 -14.27 6.67
N SER A 63 -0.48 -14.99 5.55
CA SER A 63 -0.45 -16.46 5.57
C SER A 63 0.92 -17.04 5.95
N GLU A 64 2.00 -16.31 5.67
CA GLU A 64 3.35 -16.66 6.13
C GLU A 64 3.52 -16.42 7.65
N ALA A 65 3.09 -15.27 8.15
CA ALA A 65 3.25 -14.89 9.55
C ALA A 65 2.30 -15.65 10.50
N LEU A 66 1.07 -15.91 10.06
CA LEU A 66 0.02 -16.56 10.83
C LEU A 66 -0.58 -17.75 10.06
N PRO A 67 0.16 -18.89 9.95
CA PRO A 67 -0.15 -20.01 9.07
C PRO A 67 -1.23 -20.95 9.66
N THR A 68 -2.39 -20.42 10.04
CA THR A 68 -3.56 -21.24 10.41
C THR A 68 -4.19 -21.83 9.13
N PRO A 69 -4.89 -22.99 9.19
CA PRO A 69 -5.60 -23.51 8.03
C PRO A 69 -6.56 -22.48 7.42
N ARG A 70 -7.30 -21.76 8.27
CA ARG A 70 -8.25 -20.72 7.86
C ARG A 70 -7.58 -19.56 7.12
N ASN A 71 -6.43 -19.09 7.59
CA ASN A 71 -5.71 -18.00 6.92
C ASN A 71 -5.03 -18.44 5.64
N ARG A 72 -4.55 -19.69 5.56
CA ARG A 72 -4.06 -20.27 4.30
C ARG A 72 -5.15 -20.35 3.24
N ASP A 73 -6.35 -20.79 3.62
CA ASP A 73 -7.47 -20.90 2.69
C ASP A 73 -7.92 -19.51 2.19
N ARG A 74 -8.13 -18.55 3.09
CA ARG A 74 -8.46 -17.15 2.73
C ARG A 74 -7.40 -16.52 1.83
N ALA A 75 -6.11 -16.68 2.18
CA ALA A 75 -5.03 -16.12 1.40
C ALA A 75 -4.98 -16.72 0.00
N ARG A 76 -5.20 -18.05 -0.13
CA ARG A 76 -5.31 -18.71 -1.44
C ARG A 76 -6.46 -18.14 -2.26
N ASP A 77 -7.65 -17.98 -1.68
CA ASP A 77 -8.80 -17.40 -2.39
C ASP A 77 -8.49 -16.00 -2.95
N ILE A 78 -7.87 -15.15 -2.12
CA ILE A 78 -7.48 -13.78 -2.49
C ILE A 78 -6.39 -13.81 -3.58
N LEU A 79 -5.35 -14.63 -3.42
CA LEU A 79 -4.26 -14.75 -4.38
C LEU A 79 -4.74 -15.31 -5.73
N ASP A 80 -5.60 -16.34 -5.73
CA ASP A 80 -6.18 -16.93 -6.93
C ASP A 80 -7.08 -15.92 -7.66
N HIS A 81 -7.82 -15.10 -6.93
CA HIS A 81 -8.55 -13.98 -7.52
C HIS A 81 -7.59 -12.98 -8.16
N CYS A 82 -6.62 -12.46 -7.42
CA CYS A 82 -5.70 -11.43 -7.92
C CYS A 82 -4.91 -11.94 -9.14
N TRP A 83 -4.44 -13.18 -9.09
CA TRP A 83 -3.71 -13.80 -10.19
C TRP A 83 -4.57 -13.94 -11.45
N ARG A 84 -5.84 -14.34 -11.31
CA ARG A 84 -6.78 -14.38 -12.45
C ARG A 84 -7.06 -13.00 -13.03
N GLN A 85 -7.24 -11.97 -12.19
CA GLN A 85 -7.45 -10.60 -12.66
C GLN A 85 -6.24 -10.05 -13.45
N LEU A 86 -5.03 -10.50 -13.11
CA LEU A 86 -3.80 -10.17 -13.84
C LEU A 86 -3.56 -11.06 -15.07
N GLY A 87 -4.58 -11.80 -15.54
CA GLY A 87 -4.45 -12.72 -16.67
C GLY A 87 -3.42 -13.82 -16.41
N GLN A 88 -3.32 -14.31 -15.17
CA GLN A 88 -2.31 -15.28 -14.76
C GLN A 88 -0.87 -14.85 -15.11
N GLY A 89 -0.59 -13.54 -15.06
CA GLY A 89 0.71 -12.94 -15.35
C GLY A 89 0.83 -12.32 -16.75
N ASP A 90 -0.10 -12.61 -17.66
CA ASP A 90 -0.06 -12.06 -19.03
C ASP A 90 -0.16 -10.52 -19.03
N LEU A 91 -0.97 -9.93 -18.14
CA LEU A 91 -1.09 -8.48 -18.03
C LEU A 91 0.24 -7.85 -17.60
N LEU A 92 0.91 -8.45 -16.62
CA LEU A 92 2.23 -7.98 -16.13
C LEU A 92 3.29 -8.13 -17.23
N TYR A 93 3.25 -9.22 -17.99
CA TYR A 93 4.12 -9.44 -19.13
C TYR A 93 3.94 -8.38 -20.22
N GLU A 94 2.71 -8.18 -20.68
CA GLU A 94 2.40 -7.18 -21.71
C GLU A 94 2.74 -5.77 -21.26
N ARG A 95 2.46 -5.44 -19.99
CA ARG A 95 2.80 -4.13 -19.41
C ARG A 95 4.30 -3.92 -19.38
N GLN A 96 5.08 -4.89 -18.92
CA GLN A 96 6.53 -4.77 -18.88
C GLN A 96 7.13 -4.66 -20.28
N LEU A 97 6.59 -5.41 -21.25
CA LEU A 97 7.07 -5.42 -22.64
C LEU A 97 6.86 -4.05 -23.31
N ARG A 98 5.72 -3.40 -23.06
CA ARG A 98 5.37 -2.09 -23.64
C ARG A 98 6.01 -0.93 -22.88
N HIS A 99 6.30 -1.12 -21.60
CA HIS A 99 6.86 -0.09 -20.72
C HIS A 99 8.11 -0.61 -20.00
N LEU A 100 9.22 -0.69 -20.73
CA LEU A 100 10.46 -1.33 -20.29
C LEU A 100 11.10 -0.70 -19.04
N SER A 101 10.80 0.56 -18.71
CA SER A 101 11.33 1.24 -17.53
C SER A 101 10.43 1.15 -16.29
N LEU A 102 9.19 0.67 -16.43
CA LEU A 102 8.27 0.60 -15.29
C LEU A 102 8.67 -0.54 -14.35
N PRO A 103 8.78 -0.26 -13.04
CA PRO A 103 9.14 -1.28 -12.06
C PRO A 103 7.94 -2.03 -11.48
N ASP A 104 6.72 -1.49 -11.62
CA ASP A 104 5.52 -2.09 -11.03
C ASP A 104 5.29 -3.58 -11.37
N PRO A 105 5.65 -4.12 -12.56
CA PRO A 105 5.39 -5.52 -12.85
C PRO A 105 6.20 -6.48 -11.96
N VAL A 106 7.47 -6.17 -11.67
CA VAL A 106 8.27 -7.02 -10.76
C VAL A 106 7.77 -6.93 -9.32
N GLU A 107 7.35 -5.74 -8.90
CA GLU A 107 6.95 -5.48 -7.52
C GLU A 107 5.69 -6.25 -7.17
N ILE A 108 4.75 -6.31 -8.12
CA ILE A 108 3.54 -7.10 -7.99
C ILE A 108 3.86 -8.59 -8.14
N TYR A 109 4.62 -8.98 -9.16
CA TYR A 109 4.94 -10.37 -9.44
C TYR A 109 5.69 -11.06 -8.28
N ALA A 110 6.54 -10.34 -7.56
CA ALA A 110 7.33 -10.88 -6.45
C ALA A 110 6.46 -11.56 -5.37
N HIS A 111 5.29 -11.01 -5.04
CA HIS A 111 4.40 -11.59 -4.03
C HIS A 111 3.76 -12.90 -4.51
N PHE A 112 3.38 -12.96 -5.79
CA PHE A 112 2.93 -14.19 -6.44
C PHE A 112 4.03 -15.25 -6.48
N VAL A 113 5.28 -14.85 -6.73
CA VAL A 113 6.42 -15.76 -6.69
C VAL A 113 6.61 -16.38 -5.31
N GLN A 114 6.51 -15.58 -4.26
CA GLN A 114 6.60 -16.06 -2.87
C GLN A 114 5.46 -17.03 -2.51
N ALA A 115 4.28 -16.85 -3.10
CA ALA A 115 3.14 -17.75 -2.93
C ALA A 115 3.14 -18.98 -3.88
N GLY A 116 4.15 -19.11 -4.75
CA GLY A 116 4.32 -20.28 -5.63
C GLY A 116 3.72 -20.15 -7.03
N TYR A 117 3.11 -19.01 -7.36
CA TYR A 117 2.62 -18.72 -8.72
C TYR A 117 3.82 -18.41 -9.63
N ARG A 118 3.73 -18.84 -10.89
CA ARG A 118 4.83 -18.73 -11.86
C ARG A 118 4.30 -18.35 -13.23
N HIS A 119 5.04 -17.50 -13.92
CA HIS A 119 4.80 -17.14 -15.31
C HIS A 119 6.13 -17.04 -16.07
N SER A 120 6.43 -18.07 -16.88
CA SER A 120 7.76 -18.28 -17.46
C SER A 120 8.17 -17.19 -18.47
N GLY A 121 7.23 -16.64 -19.24
CA GLY A 121 7.49 -15.55 -20.19
C GLY A 121 7.92 -14.26 -19.49
N LEU A 122 7.13 -13.85 -18.50
CA LEU A 122 7.40 -12.71 -17.60
C LEU A 122 8.75 -12.86 -16.90
N GLU A 123 9.06 -14.02 -16.32
CA GLU A 123 10.37 -14.23 -15.69
C GLU A 123 11.54 -14.06 -16.67
N GLN A 124 11.40 -14.58 -17.90
CA GLN A 124 12.43 -14.40 -18.93
C GLN A 124 12.57 -12.93 -19.34
N LEU A 125 11.46 -12.21 -19.44
CA LEU A 125 11.44 -10.78 -19.75
C LEU A 125 12.10 -9.96 -18.63
N LEU A 126 11.68 -10.14 -17.37
CA LEU A 126 12.21 -9.41 -16.21
C LEU A 126 13.73 -9.63 -16.06
N ARG A 127 14.23 -10.86 -16.23
CA ARG A 127 15.68 -11.16 -16.20
C ARG A 127 16.49 -10.34 -17.23
N ARG A 128 15.88 -9.96 -18.35
CA ARG A 128 16.51 -9.15 -19.40
C ARG A 128 16.31 -7.67 -19.17
N VAL A 129 15.07 -7.24 -18.95
CA VAL A 129 14.69 -5.83 -18.79
C VAL A 129 15.44 -5.19 -17.63
N HIS A 130 15.61 -5.90 -16.52
CA HIS A 130 16.25 -5.36 -15.33
C HIS A 130 17.76 -5.16 -15.48
N ARG A 131 18.37 -5.69 -16.55
CA ARG A 131 19.78 -5.43 -16.88
C ARG A 131 19.96 -4.23 -17.81
N LEU A 132 18.86 -3.66 -18.31
CA LEU A 132 18.91 -2.50 -19.19
C LEU A 132 19.31 -1.26 -18.39
N THR A 133 20.20 -0.45 -18.97
CA THR A 133 20.56 0.86 -18.44
C THR A 133 19.32 1.74 -18.23
N ALA A 134 18.36 1.70 -19.16
CA ALA A 134 17.13 2.49 -19.06
C ALA A 134 16.28 2.12 -17.83
N PHE A 135 16.20 0.85 -17.47
CA PHE A 135 15.50 0.41 -16.25
C PHE A 135 16.29 0.85 -15.00
N GLN A 136 17.61 0.68 -15.01
CA GLN A 136 18.48 1.05 -13.88
C GLN A 136 18.56 2.57 -13.65
N ALA A 137 18.39 3.35 -14.71
CA ALA A 137 18.42 4.82 -14.70
C ALA A 137 17.03 5.45 -14.48
N ALA A 138 15.98 4.66 -14.24
CA ALA A 138 14.65 5.20 -13.95
C ALA A 138 14.70 6.14 -12.74
N GLU A 139 14.12 7.33 -12.90
CA GLU A 139 13.98 8.30 -11.81
C GLU A 139 12.93 7.75 -10.82
N LEU A 140 13.36 7.47 -9.59
CA LEU A 140 12.52 6.86 -8.57
C LEU A 140 12.88 7.45 -7.22
N TYR A 141 11.86 7.64 -6.38
CA TYR A 141 12.07 7.97 -4.97
C TYR A 141 13.01 6.95 -4.29
N PRO A 142 13.82 7.37 -3.30
CA PRO A 142 14.77 6.46 -2.63
C PRO A 142 14.13 5.20 -2.02
N ASN A 143 12.99 5.33 -1.33
CA ASN A 143 12.23 4.18 -0.79
C ASN A 143 11.71 3.27 -1.91
N ARG A 144 11.31 3.86 -3.05
CA ARG A 144 10.86 3.13 -4.22
C ARG A 144 11.97 2.27 -4.82
N ARG A 145 13.21 2.76 -4.88
CA ARG A 145 14.37 1.97 -5.32
C ARG A 145 14.60 0.75 -4.42
N LEU A 146 14.37 0.88 -3.11
CA LEU A 146 14.41 -0.25 -2.18
C LEU A 146 13.29 -1.27 -2.46
N ALA A 147 12.09 -0.81 -2.83
CA ALA A 147 10.98 -1.66 -3.23
C ALA A 147 11.35 -2.55 -4.42
N VAL A 148 11.94 -1.95 -5.48
CA VAL A 148 12.40 -2.68 -6.67
C VAL A 148 13.48 -3.70 -6.31
N ALA A 149 14.48 -3.29 -5.52
CA ALA A 149 15.55 -4.18 -5.07
C ALA A 149 15.00 -5.38 -4.25
N ASN A 150 14.04 -5.10 -3.37
CA ASN A 150 13.36 -6.11 -2.55
C ASN A 150 12.56 -7.08 -3.43
N ALA A 151 11.76 -6.56 -4.35
CA ALA A 151 10.99 -7.36 -5.29
C ALA A 151 11.87 -8.24 -6.19
N GLN A 152 12.99 -7.71 -6.70
CA GLN A 152 13.97 -8.49 -7.46
C GLN A 152 14.52 -9.66 -6.65
N ARG A 153 14.88 -9.43 -5.38
CA ARG A 153 15.34 -10.48 -4.46
C ARG A 153 14.25 -11.53 -4.23
N LEU A 154 13.02 -11.10 -3.95
CA LEU A 154 11.87 -11.99 -3.72
C LEU A 154 11.50 -12.80 -4.96
N ALA A 155 11.65 -12.21 -6.15
CA ALA A 155 11.41 -12.88 -7.43
C ALA A 155 12.56 -13.81 -7.87
N GLY A 156 13.67 -13.86 -7.12
CA GLY A 156 14.87 -14.63 -7.49
C GLY A 156 15.55 -14.10 -8.75
N LEU A 157 15.41 -12.81 -9.04
CA LEU A 157 16.03 -12.15 -10.19
C LEU A 157 17.47 -11.74 -9.87
N PRO A 158 18.36 -11.66 -10.88
CA PRO A 158 19.70 -11.14 -10.68
C PRO A 158 19.66 -9.72 -10.12
N HIS A 159 20.33 -9.50 -9.00
CA HIS A 159 20.51 -8.18 -8.39
C HIS A 159 21.96 -7.74 -8.65
N PRO A 160 22.20 -6.52 -9.16
CA PRO A 160 23.56 -6.07 -9.51
C PRO A 160 24.49 -5.97 -8.28
N HIS A 161 23.92 -5.75 -7.09
CA HIS A 161 24.66 -5.59 -5.83
C HIS A 161 24.04 -6.43 -4.70
N PRO A 162 24.18 -7.77 -4.74
CA PRO A 162 23.51 -8.63 -3.78
C PRO A 162 24.09 -8.43 -2.37
N GLY A 163 23.28 -7.84 -1.48
CA GLY A 163 23.67 -7.60 -0.08
C GLY A 163 24.08 -6.16 0.25
N GLU A 164 24.20 -5.27 -0.74
CA GLU A 164 24.57 -3.86 -0.52
C GLU A 164 23.34 -2.98 -0.31
N TRP A 165 22.66 -3.16 0.84
CA TRP A 165 21.48 -2.37 1.19
C TRP A 165 21.81 -1.01 1.83
N GLY A 166 23.06 -0.84 2.30
CA GLY A 166 23.47 0.33 3.07
C GLY A 166 23.42 1.65 2.29
N GLU A 167 23.99 1.70 1.09
CA GLU A 167 24.00 2.93 0.28
C GLU A 167 22.58 3.32 -0.20
N PRO A 168 21.76 2.40 -0.76
CA PRO A 168 20.37 2.72 -1.07
C PRO A 168 19.56 3.17 0.16
N ALA A 169 19.77 2.56 1.33
CA ALA A 169 19.11 2.96 2.57
C ALA A 169 19.51 4.37 3.01
N ALA A 170 20.80 4.72 2.93
CA ALA A 170 21.32 6.02 3.31
C ALA A 170 20.74 7.19 2.49
N ARG A 171 20.26 6.92 1.26
CA ARG A 171 19.63 7.93 0.39
C ARG A 171 18.17 8.24 0.75
N THR A 172 17.58 7.49 1.68
CA THR A 172 16.19 7.71 2.13
C THR A 172 16.13 8.80 3.20
N TRP A 173 14.93 9.36 3.41
CA TRP A 173 14.66 10.26 4.54
C TRP A 173 15.02 9.58 5.87
N LEU A 174 14.54 8.35 6.09
CA LEU A 174 14.84 7.59 7.30
C LEU A 174 16.35 7.31 7.48
N GLY A 175 17.06 7.00 6.39
CA GLY A 175 18.49 6.72 6.42
C GLY A 175 19.34 7.91 6.88
N SER A 176 18.84 9.12 6.66
CA SER A 176 19.47 10.38 7.10
C SER A 176 19.14 10.75 8.55
N THR A 177 18.17 10.07 9.17
CA THR A 177 17.73 10.34 10.57
C THR A 177 17.53 11.83 10.88
N PRO A 178 16.67 12.54 10.12
CA PRO A 178 16.48 13.99 10.24
C PRO A 178 15.76 14.37 11.54
N GLU A 179 15.43 15.65 11.70
CA GLU A 179 14.65 16.13 12.84
C GLU A 179 13.26 15.46 12.89
N PRO A 180 12.96 14.68 13.94
CA PRO A 180 11.79 13.80 14.01
C PRO A 180 10.46 14.54 14.13
N TRP A 181 10.47 15.80 14.56
CA TRP A 181 9.29 16.67 14.61
C TRP A 181 8.97 17.35 13.28
N ALA A 182 9.85 17.24 12.27
CA ALA A 182 9.62 17.80 10.94
C ALA A 182 8.88 16.83 10.01
N ILE A 183 8.61 15.61 10.48
CA ILE A 183 7.92 14.57 9.71
C ILE A 183 6.50 15.04 9.33
N ASP A 184 6.16 14.92 8.06
CA ASP A 184 4.78 15.04 7.60
C ASP A 184 4.19 13.66 7.25
N TRP A 185 2.95 13.67 6.77
CA TRP A 185 2.27 12.43 6.38
C TRP A 185 3.00 11.69 5.26
N ASN A 186 3.52 12.40 4.25
CA ASN A 186 4.20 11.79 3.12
C ASN A 186 5.58 11.22 3.51
N ASP A 187 6.32 11.94 4.35
CA ASP A 187 7.57 11.46 4.94
C ASP A 187 7.35 10.19 5.75
N ALA A 188 6.25 10.11 6.52
CA ALA A 188 5.90 8.94 7.30
C ALA A 188 5.62 7.71 6.41
N TYR A 189 4.90 7.85 5.29
CA TYR A 189 4.73 6.76 4.31
C TYR A 189 6.05 6.36 3.66
N CYS A 190 6.89 7.33 3.29
CA CYS A 190 8.21 7.01 2.73
C CYS A 190 9.07 6.24 3.73
N LEU A 191 8.98 6.60 5.02
CA LEU A 191 9.65 5.92 6.13
C LEU A 191 9.12 4.49 6.31
N THR A 192 7.81 4.28 6.35
CA THR A 192 7.23 2.94 6.59
C THR A 192 7.65 1.98 5.48
N HIS A 193 7.53 2.41 4.22
CA HIS A 193 7.99 1.64 3.07
C HIS A 193 9.50 1.37 3.05
N THR A 194 10.31 2.34 3.49
CA THR A 194 11.76 2.11 3.66
C THR A 194 12.01 0.95 4.63
N VAL A 195 11.32 0.94 5.77
CA VAL A 195 11.44 -0.14 6.76
C VAL A 195 10.95 -1.46 6.17
N TYR A 196 9.79 -1.51 5.53
CA TYR A 196 9.24 -2.74 4.96
C TYR A 196 10.18 -3.40 3.97
N HIS A 197 10.76 -2.61 3.06
CA HIS A 197 11.63 -3.16 2.03
C HIS A 197 12.99 -3.62 2.58
N LEU A 198 13.55 -2.91 3.56
CA LEU A 198 14.79 -3.31 4.24
C LEU A 198 14.60 -4.55 5.12
N ALA A 199 13.52 -4.56 5.91
CA ALA A 199 13.21 -5.64 6.84
C ALA A 199 12.51 -6.83 6.17
N ASP A 200 12.34 -6.81 4.84
CA ASP A 200 11.66 -7.85 4.09
C ASP A 200 10.27 -8.18 4.63
N TRP A 201 9.44 -7.13 4.77
CA TRP A 201 8.09 -7.22 5.33
C TRP A 201 8.05 -7.93 6.70
N GLY A 202 9.07 -7.66 7.53
CA GLY A 202 9.24 -8.22 8.87
C GLY A 202 10.00 -9.56 8.93
N ARG A 203 10.44 -10.14 7.81
CA ARG A 203 11.18 -11.42 7.80
C ARG A 203 12.64 -11.28 8.22
N ARG A 204 13.20 -10.07 8.10
CA ARG A 204 14.63 -9.79 8.29
C ARG A 204 14.83 -8.52 9.11
N PRO A 205 14.33 -8.44 10.35
CA PRO A 205 14.41 -7.22 11.17
C PRO A 205 15.85 -6.76 11.43
N LEU A 206 16.81 -7.68 11.48
CA LEU A 206 18.24 -7.39 11.65
C LEU A 206 18.93 -6.78 10.41
N ALA A 207 18.23 -6.65 9.28
CA ALA A 207 18.77 -6.03 8.07
C ALA A 207 18.73 -4.49 8.12
N LEU A 208 18.02 -3.90 9.08
CA LEU A 208 17.99 -2.45 9.27
C LEU A 208 19.35 -1.94 9.79
N PRO A 209 19.84 -0.78 9.31
CA PRO A 209 21.04 -0.15 9.86
C PRO A 209 20.90 0.14 11.37
N PRO A 210 21.94 -0.09 12.20
CA PRO A 210 21.85 0.12 13.65
C PRO A 210 21.43 1.54 14.07
N HIS A 211 21.87 2.57 13.33
CA HIS A 211 21.50 3.96 13.63
C HIS A 211 20.02 4.23 13.31
N VAL A 212 19.48 3.60 12.28
CA VAL A 212 18.04 3.64 11.95
C VAL A 212 17.23 2.95 13.04
N ILE A 213 17.67 1.78 13.53
CA ILE A 213 17.01 1.10 14.65
C ILE A 213 16.96 2.02 15.87
N GLY A 214 18.10 2.60 16.27
CA GLY A 214 18.15 3.52 17.41
C GLY A 214 17.29 4.78 17.25
N TYR A 215 17.11 5.26 16.02
CA TYR A 215 16.21 6.37 15.70
C TYR A 215 14.74 5.96 15.81
N LEU A 216 14.35 4.81 15.26
CA LEU A 216 12.99 4.26 15.35
C LEU A 216 12.60 3.95 16.80
N THR A 217 13.46 3.28 17.57
CA THR A 217 13.23 3.01 19.00
C THR A 217 12.96 4.28 19.80
N ARG A 218 13.55 5.42 19.41
CA ARG A 218 13.35 6.69 20.13
C ARG A 218 12.07 7.41 19.73
N TRP A 219 11.69 7.38 18.45
CA TRP A 219 10.68 8.29 17.89
C TRP A 219 9.38 7.61 17.45
N LEU A 220 9.41 6.31 17.15
CA LEU A 220 8.21 5.56 16.78
C LEU A 220 7.08 5.65 17.82
N PRO A 221 7.35 5.57 19.15
CA PRO A 221 6.29 5.72 20.14
C PRO A 221 5.62 7.10 20.11
N VAL A 222 6.40 8.17 19.93
CA VAL A 222 5.90 9.55 19.88
C VAL A 222 5.00 9.76 18.67
N TRP A 223 5.45 9.25 17.52
CA TRP A 223 4.69 9.27 16.28
C TRP A 223 3.38 8.50 16.37
N LEU A 224 3.42 7.28 16.91
CA LEU A 224 2.23 6.47 17.15
C LEU A 224 1.21 7.21 18.02
N ASP A 225 1.65 7.88 19.10
CA ASP A 225 0.76 8.68 19.94
C ASP A 225 0.05 9.80 19.16
N VAL A 226 0.81 10.58 18.37
CA VAL A 226 0.27 11.71 17.59
C VAL A 226 -0.76 11.23 16.54
N TRP A 227 -0.45 10.18 15.78
CA TRP A 227 -1.34 9.69 14.73
C TRP A 227 -2.52 8.87 15.26
N CYS A 228 -2.37 8.22 16.42
CA CYS A 228 -3.51 7.66 17.15
C CYS A 228 -4.46 8.76 17.64
N GLU A 229 -3.94 9.86 18.21
CA GLU A 229 -4.75 11.01 18.64
C GLU A 229 -5.50 11.62 17.45
N ALA A 230 -4.84 11.77 16.30
CA ALA A 230 -5.44 12.27 15.07
C ALA A 230 -6.43 11.28 14.41
N GLN A 231 -6.49 10.03 14.89
CA GLN A 231 -7.25 8.93 14.30
C GLN A 231 -6.94 8.71 12.82
N GLU A 232 -5.67 8.88 12.42
CA GLU A 232 -5.16 8.53 11.09
C GLU A 232 -4.81 7.04 11.08
N TRP A 233 -5.84 6.19 11.16
CA TRP A 233 -5.70 4.74 11.36
C TRP A 233 -4.87 4.03 10.29
N ASP A 234 -4.87 4.56 9.07
CA ASP A 234 -4.01 4.08 7.99
C ASP A 234 -2.54 4.17 8.40
N LEU A 235 -2.10 5.36 8.82
CA LEU A 235 -0.73 5.59 9.24
C LEU A 235 -0.42 4.92 10.59
N VAL A 236 -1.41 4.78 11.48
CA VAL A 236 -1.24 3.99 12.72
C VAL A 236 -0.94 2.53 12.40
N ALA A 237 -1.70 1.91 11.49
CA ALA A 237 -1.47 0.52 11.09
C ALA A 237 -0.08 0.36 10.43
N GLU A 238 0.31 1.33 9.60
CA GLU A 238 1.64 1.40 8.99
C GLU A 238 2.76 1.46 10.05
N LEU A 239 2.66 2.36 11.02
CA LEU A 239 3.68 2.52 12.07
C LEU A 239 3.72 1.34 13.05
N LEU A 240 2.58 0.70 13.32
CA LEU A 240 2.54 -0.56 14.06
C LEU A 240 3.20 -1.70 13.27
N PHE A 241 3.13 -1.67 11.94
CA PHE A 241 3.88 -2.62 11.12
C PHE A 241 5.39 -2.33 11.14
N VAL A 242 5.79 -1.05 11.23
CA VAL A 242 7.19 -0.66 11.44
C VAL A 242 7.73 -1.24 12.76
N ASP A 243 6.97 -1.19 13.85
CA ASP A 243 7.37 -1.76 15.15
C ASP A 243 7.75 -3.25 15.01
N VAL A 244 6.92 -4.05 14.36
CA VAL A 244 7.20 -5.49 14.17
C VAL A 244 8.28 -5.80 13.13
N CYS A 245 8.80 -4.78 12.45
CA CYS A 245 9.94 -4.89 11.55
C CYS A 245 11.28 -4.57 12.23
N VAL A 246 11.31 -4.08 13.47
CA VAL A 246 12.57 -3.89 14.22
C VAL A 246 12.96 -5.14 15.03
N PRO A 247 14.24 -5.32 15.41
CA PRO A 247 14.69 -6.54 16.10
C PRO A 247 14.03 -6.81 17.44
N GLU A 248 13.70 -5.75 18.18
CA GLU A 248 13.05 -5.81 19.50
C GLU A 248 11.76 -4.99 19.45
N PRO A 249 10.65 -5.55 18.91
CA PRO A 249 9.40 -4.84 18.82
C PRO A 249 8.82 -4.56 20.21
N GLU A 250 8.29 -3.35 20.41
CA GLU A 250 7.69 -2.94 21.68
C GLU A 250 6.28 -3.51 21.87
N LEU A 251 5.54 -3.70 20.77
CA LEU A 251 4.14 -4.12 20.75
C LEU A 251 3.27 -3.25 21.68
N PRO A 252 3.14 -1.94 21.38
CA PRO A 252 2.57 -0.99 22.32
C PRO A 252 1.05 -1.20 22.45
N ALA A 253 0.64 -1.77 23.59
CA ALA A 253 -0.71 -2.32 23.78
C ALA A 253 -1.83 -1.29 23.57
N ALA A 254 -1.64 -0.04 24.01
CA ALA A 254 -2.67 0.99 23.91
C ALA A 254 -3.02 1.33 22.44
N GLN A 255 -2.02 1.38 21.56
CA GLN A 255 -2.17 1.72 20.16
C GLN A 255 -2.73 0.53 19.36
N TRP A 256 -2.36 -0.69 19.72
CA TRP A 256 -3.02 -1.91 19.22
C TRP A 256 -4.49 -1.98 19.64
N GLU A 257 -4.80 -1.71 20.91
CA GLU A 257 -6.18 -1.66 21.40
C GLU A 257 -7.00 -0.54 20.71
N ALA A 258 -6.39 0.62 20.45
CA ALA A 258 -7.02 1.71 19.72
C ALA A 258 -7.33 1.32 18.26
N LEU A 259 -6.39 0.71 17.54
CA LEU A 259 -6.62 0.24 16.18
C LEU A 259 -7.66 -0.89 16.15
N ALA A 260 -7.63 -1.81 17.12
CA ALA A 260 -8.63 -2.86 17.25
C ALA A 260 -10.04 -2.28 17.47
N ALA A 261 -10.17 -1.22 18.27
CA ALA A 261 -11.44 -0.53 18.48
C ALA A 261 -11.93 0.21 17.22
N ALA A 262 -11.02 0.58 16.31
CA ALA A 262 -11.37 1.15 15.01
C ALA A 262 -11.78 0.09 13.97
N GLN A 263 -11.33 -1.16 14.13
CA GLN A 263 -11.77 -2.26 13.28
C GLN A 263 -13.25 -2.57 13.52
N GLU A 264 -14.01 -2.59 12.44
CA GLU A 264 -15.44 -2.87 12.49
C GLU A 264 -15.70 -4.37 12.65
N VAL A 265 -16.94 -4.73 13.04
CA VAL A 265 -17.38 -6.14 13.14
C VAL A 265 -17.21 -6.90 11.82
N SER A 266 -17.27 -6.20 10.68
CA SER A 266 -17.02 -6.76 9.36
C SER A 266 -15.56 -7.17 9.12
N GLY A 267 -14.63 -6.72 9.99
CA GLY A 267 -13.19 -6.86 9.83
C GLY A 267 -12.52 -5.71 9.08
N ARG A 268 -13.31 -4.82 8.49
CA ARG A 268 -12.85 -3.60 7.81
C ARG A 268 -12.20 -2.63 8.80
N VAL A 269 -11.14 -1.95 8.36
CA VAL A 269 -10.55 -0.83 9.10
C VAL A 269 -10.70 0.45 8.28
N PRO A 270 -11.31 1.50 8.82
CA PRO A 270 -11.39 2.79 8.14
C PRO A 270 -10.04 3.50 8.15
N PRO A 271 -9.67 4.19 7.05
CA PRO A 271 -8.38 4.91 6.99
C PRO A 271 -8.29 6.04 8.00
N ARG A 272 -9.44 6.60 8.39
CA ARG A 272 -9.55 7.70 9.35
C ARG A 272 -10.74 7.51 10.29
N GLY A 273 -10.62 8.04 11.50
CA GLY A 273 -11.73 8.08 12.45
C GLY A 273 -12.88 8.99 12.01
N LYS A 274 -14.02 8.84 12.68
CA LYS A 274 -15.19 9.72 12.48
C LYS A 274 -14.86 11.07 13.09
N ARG A 275 -14.49 12.06 12.27
CA ARG A 275 -14.37 13.45 12.77
C ARG A 275 -15.66 13.85 13.48
N PRO A 276 -15.61 14.38 14.71
CA PRO A 276 -16.73 15.11 15.29
C PRO A 276 -17.06 16.28 14.33
N GLY A 277 -18.31 16.38 13.91
CA GLY A 277 -18.74 17.30 12.86
C GLY A 277 -18.28 18.74 13.09
N THR A 278 -17.24 19.16 12.37
CA THR A 278 -16.94 20.56 12.11
C THR A 278 -17.06 20.75 10.61
N GLY A 279 -18.02 21.57 10.20
CA GLY A 279 -18.33 21.90 8.80
C GLY A 279 -17.25 22.75 8.14
N ILE A 280 -16.03 22.22 8.06
CA ILE A 280 -14.98 22.73 7.20
C ILE A 280 -14.91 21.76 6.03
N THR A 281 -15.44 22.20 4.89
CA THR A 281 -15.24 21.55 3.60
C THR A 281 -13.75 21.30 3.41
N PRO A 282 -13.32 20.05 3.17
CA PRO A 282 -11.95 19.78 2.76
C PRO A 282 -11.66 20.58 1.48
N GLY A 283 -10.51 21.26 1.43
CA GLY A 283 -9.92 21.69 0.16
C GLY A 283 -9.70 20.47 -0.75
N PRO A 284 -9.47 20.67 -2.06
CA PRO A 284 -9.41 19.57 -3.02
C PRO A 284 -8.46 18.49 -2.51
N THR A 285 -9.04 17.33 -2.23
CA THR A 285 -8.33 16.12 -1.82
C THR A 285 -7.44 15.71 -2.98
N SER A 286 -6.13 15.81 -2.82
CA SER A 286 -5.20 15.00 -3.60
C SER A 286 -5.55 13.54 -3.33
N ASP A 287 -5.82 12.81 -4.41
CA ASP A 287 -6.09 11.38 -4.42
C ASP A 287 -4.99 10.62 -3.64
N PRO A 288 -5.31 9.79 -2.63
CA PRO A 288 -4.31 9.12 -1.77
C PRO A 288 -3.60 7.95 -2.44
N SER A 289 -3.82 7.72 -3.74
CA SER A 289 -3.26 6.57 -4.46
C SER A 289 -1.82 6.78 -4.98
N GLY A 290 -1.10 7.82 -4.54
CA GLY A 290 0.19 8.25 -5.10
C GLY A 290 1.47 7.57 -4.59
N THR A 291 1.45 6.75 -3.52
CA THR A 291 2.71 6.31 -2.86
C THR A 291 2.78 4.85 -2.41
N GLY A 292 1.80 4.01 -2.71
CA GLY A 292 1.91 2.54 -2.59
C GLY A 292 2.82 1.93 -3.66
N PRO A 293 3.14 0.61 -3.62
CA PRO A 293 4.24 0.04 -4.37
C PRO A 293 3.98 -0.13 -5.90
N ALA A 294 3.23 0.78 -6.52
CA ALA A 294 3.03 0.89 -7.97
C ALA A 294 2.62 2.31 -8.41
N ALA A 295 3.24 3.38 -7.87
CA ALA A 295 3.00 4.74 -8.36
C ALA A 295 3.89 5.06 -9.58
N PRO A 296 3.32 5.51 -10.73
CA PRO A 296 4.07 5.91 -11.90
C PRO A 296 4.61 7.34 -11.77
N ASP A 297 5.78 7.55 -12.37
CA ASP A 297 6.37 8.86 -12.56
C ASP A 297 5.56 9.68 -13.58
N ALA A 298 5.47 10.99 -13.30
CA ALA A 298 4.92 11.97 -14.21
C ALA A 298 5.93 12.27 -15.32
N THR A 299 5.73 11.72 -16.52
CA THR A 299 6.46 12.17 -17.73
C THR A 299 5.50 12.56 -18.86
N ALA A 300 5.44 13.86 -19.11
CA ALA A 300 5.21 14.54 -20.38
C ALA A 300 3.92 14.27 -21.17
N SER A 301 2.85 14.99 -20.82
CA SER A 301 1.88 15.49 -21.80
C SER A 301 1.89 17.02 -21.73
N GLY A 302 2.45 17.68 -22.74
CA GLY A 302 2.30 19.14 -22.89
C GLY A 302 3.51 19.84 -23.49
N LEU A 303 3.67 19.75 -24.82
CA LEU A 303 4.29 20.80 -25.63
C LEU A 303 3.65 20.78 -27.03
N GLU A 304 2.44 21.31 -27.15
CA GLU A 304 2.01 21.93 -28.41
C GLU A 304 2.31 23.43 -28.29
N GLY A 305 3.49 23.81 -28.78
CA GLY A 305 3.92 25.20 -28.89
C GLY A 305 3.46 25.79 -30.22
N SER A 306 2.64 26.83 -30.14
CA SER A 306 2.16 27.64 -31.26
C SER A 306 3.21 28.62 -31.80
N GLY A 307 3.30 28.71 -33.14
CA GLY A 307 3.68 29.92 -33.91
C GLY A 307 4.83 29.73 -34.92
N PRO A 308 4.95 30.56 -36.01
CA PRO A 308 4.14 31.71 -36.42
C PRO A 308 3.58 31.64 -37.88
N ALA A 309 2.86 32.71 -38.26
CA ALA A 309 1.90 32.86 -39.36
C ALA A 309 2.46 33.25 -40.76
N ALA A 310 1.61 33.06 -41.79
CA ALA A 310 1.42 33.97 -42.94
C ALA A 310 0.19 33.55 -43.81
N PRO A 311 -0.40 34.46 -44.63
CA PRO A 311 -1.86 34.63 -44.71
C PRO A 311 -2.49 34.41 -46.11
N ASP A 312 -3.82 34.28 -46.16
CA ASP A 312 -4.72 35.03 -47.08
C ASP A 312 -6.20 34.78 -46.71
N ALA A 313 -6.97 35.85 -46.44
CA ALA A 313 -8.08 36.39 -47.25
C ALA A 313 -9.22 35.37 -47.48
N THR A 314 -10.45 35.57 -47.02
CA THR A 314 -11.34 36.69 -47.35
C THR A 314 -12.49 36.85 -46.34
N ALA A 315 -12.96 38.09 -46.24
CA ALA A 315 -14.01 38.63 -45.38
C ALA A 315 -15.44 38.13 -45.67
N SER A 316 -16.30 38.14 -44.64
CA SER A 316 -17.53 38.96 -44.55
C SER A 316 -18.26 38.67 -43.22
N GLY A 317 -18.45 39.70 -42.37
CA GLY A 317 -19.39 39.69 -41.23
C GLY A 317 -20.75 40.27 -41.65
N PRO A 318 -21.56 40.86 -40.74
CA PRO A 318 -21.89 40.47 -39.36
C PRO A 318 -23.43 40.46 -39.10
N ALA A 319 -23.91 39.87 -38.00
CA ALA A 319 -25.20 40.25 -37.40
C ALA A 319 -25.28 39.86 -35.91
N ALA A 320 -25.67 40.82 -35.09
CA ALA A 320 -26.14 40.72 -33.69
C ALA A 320 -27.27 41.78 -33.52
N PRO A 321 -28.03 41.91 -32.40
CA PRO A 321 -28.19 41.07 -31.20
C PRO A 321 -29.68 40.85 -30.72
N ASP A 322 -29.87 39.95 -29.73
CA ASP A 322 -30.83 39.86 -28.57
C ASP A 322 -32.35 40.24 -28.66
N PRO A 323 -33.29 39.74 -27.80
CA PRO A 323 -33.15 39.63 -26.33
C PRO A 323 -33.89 38.50 -25.56
N ALA A 324 -33.67 38.52 -24.24
CA ALA A 324 -34.12 37.67 -23.13
C ALA A 324 -35.62 37.34 -22.98
N ALA A 325 -35.91 36.23 -22.26
CA ALA A 325 -37.06 36.08 -21.38
C ALA A 325 -36.80 35.05 -20.26
N SER A 326 -37.18 35.43 -19.04
CA SER A 326 -36.95 34.73 -17.77
C SER A 326 -38.20 34.01 -17.24
N GLY A 327 -38.01 32.82 -16.64
CA GLY A 327 -38.80 32.22 -15.54
C GLY A 327 -39.87 31.16 -15.90
N PRO A 328 -40.42 30.38 -14.95
CA PRO A 328 -39.91 29.96 -13.63
C PRO A 328 -39.93 28.42 -13.37
N VAL A 329 -39.24 28.05 -12.29
CA VAL A 329 -39.32 26.89 -11.37
C VAL A 329 -40.39 25.81 -11.64
N GLY A 330 -39.92 24.57 -11.85
CA GLY A 330 -40.66 23.33 -11.60
C GLY A 330 -39.82 22.42 -10.70
N SER A 331 -40.14 22.42 -9.41
CA SER A 331 -39.57 21.53 -8.39
C SER A 331 -40.24 20.16 -8.48
N ASP A 332 -39.46 19.12 -8.81
CA ASP A 332 -39.90 17.72 -8.66
C ASP A 332 -39.35 17.13 -7.35
N PRO A 333 -40.15 16.36 -6.61
CA PRO A 333 -39.88 16.03 -5.21
C PRO A 333 -38.91 14.86 -5.06
N ALA A 334 -38.14 14.98 -4.00
CA ALA A 334 -37.28 13.99 -3.39
C ALA A 334 -37.74 12.52 -3.52
N ALA A 335 -36.93 11.72 -4.21
CA ALA A 335 -36.73 10.31 -3.88
C ALA A 335 -35.52 10.19 -2.94
N SER A 336 -35.67 10.67 -1.71
CA SER A 336 -34.70 10.44 -0.62
C SER A 336 -34.86 9.02 -0.10
N GLY A 337 -34.36 8.04 -0.85
CA GLY A 337 -33.96 6.75 -0.29
C GLY A 337 -32.57 6.87 0.34
N PRO A 338 -32.19 6.01 1.30
CA PRO A 338 -30.81 5.95 1.75
C PRO A 338 -29.97 5.56 0.54
N VAL A 339 -29.09 6.45 0.07
CA VAL A 339 -28.11 6.12 -0.95
C VAL A 339 -27.18 5.09 -0.31
N GLY A 340 -27.45 3.80 -0.57
CA GLY A 340 -26.53 2.74 -0.24
C GLY A 340 -25.18 3.09 -0.86
N SER A 341 -24.13 3.17 -0.06
CA SER A 341 -22.77 3.40 -0.53
C SER A 341 -22.43 2.38 -1.61
N ASP A 342 -21.91 2.83 -2.76
CA ASP A 342 -21.37 1.96 -3.80
C ASP A 342 -20.35 1.00 -3.16
N PRO A 343 -20.60 -0.33 -3.14
CA PRO A 343 -19.71 -1.29 -2.51
C PRO A 343 -18.30 -1.28 -3.10
N THR A 344 -18.16 -0.91 -4.37
CA THR A 344 -16.85 -0.80 -5.03
C THR A 344 -16.08 0.41 -4.49
N ALA A 345 -16.71 1.58 -4.44
CA ALA A 345 -16.12 2.76 -3.82
C ALA A 345 -15.82 2.56 -2.33
N ASP A 346 -16.68 1.81 -1.61
CA ASP A 346 -16.46 1.46 -0.22
C ASP A 346 -15.22 0.56 -0.07
N PHE A 347 -15.13 -0.51 -0.87
CA PHE A 347 -13.97 -1.38 -0.87
C PHE A 347 -12.67 -0.60 -1.14
N ARG A 348 -12.65 0.22 -2.21
CA ARG A 348 -11.47 1.03 -2.58
C ARG A 348 -11.03 1.98 -1.47
N ARG A 349 -11.97 2.53 -0.68
CA ARG A 349 -11.64 3.45 0.41
C ARG A 349 -10.96 2.77 1.60
N HIS A 350 -11.26 1.50 1.86
CA HIS A 350 -10.88 0.82 3.11
C HIS A 350 -9.88 -0.33 2.88
N GLN A 351 -9.68 -0.75 1.64
CA GLN A 351 -8.84 -1.92 1.32
C GLN A 351 -7.40 -1.74 1.79
N HIS A 352 -6.78 -0.60 1.53
CA HIS A 352 -5.38 -0.37 1.89
C HIS A 352 -5.14 -0.53 3.40
N THR A 353 -5.86 0.25 4.22
CA THR A 353 -5.77 0.18 5.69
C THR A 353 -6.06 -1.22 6.23
N THR A 354 -7.02 -1.92 5.63
CA THR A 354 -7.37 -3.29 6.02
C THR A 354 -6.26 -4.28 5.66
N CYS A 355 -5.63 -4.13 4.49
CA CYS A 355 -4.45 -4.91 4.08
C CYS A 355 -3.28 -4.73 5.04
N VAL A 356 -2.94 -3.48 5.37
CA VAL A 356 -1.83 -3.16 6.28
C VAL A 356 -2.11 -3.69 7.68
N THR A 357 -3.34 -3.53 8.17
CA THR A 357 -3.76 -4.08 9.48
C THR A 357 -3.61 -5.60 9.54
N ALA A 358 -4.02 -6.32 8.49
CA ALA A 358 -3.87 -7.77 8.42
C ALA A 358 -2.39 -8.20 8.55
N MET A 359 -1.50 -7.55 7.79
CA MET A 359 -0.07 -7.82 7.80
C MET A 359 0.58 -7.50 9.15
N ALA A 360 0.30 -6.30 9.67
CA ALA A 360 0.85 -5.82 10.93
C ALA A 360 0.45 -6.73 12.08
N ALA A 361 -0.85 -7.03 12.20
CA ALA A 361 -1.38 -7.85 13.29
C ALA A 361 -0.87 -9.31 13.22
N ALA A 362 -0.77 -9.89 12.02
CA ALA A 362 -0.22 -11.23 11.83
C ALA A 362 1.26 -11.33 12.22
N ARG A 363 2.08 -10.33 11.83
CA ARG A 363 3.50 -10.25 12.21
C ARG A 363 3.68 -9.97 13.69
N ALA A 364 2.84 -9.13 14.29
CA ALA A 364 2.82 -8.89 15.73
C ALA A 364 2.49 -10.17 16.51
N ALA A 365 1.46 -10.92 16.08
CA ALA A 365 1.12 -12.21 16.68
C ALA A 365 2.30 -13.20 16.58
N HIS A 366 2.95 -13.27 15.42
CA HIS A 366 4.15 -14.08 15.22
C HIS A 366 5.28 -13.70 16.19
N ALA A 367 5.62 -12.42 16.29
CA ALA A 367 6.66 -11.91 17.19
C ALA A 367 6.32 -12.20 18.67
N ALA A 368 5.06 -11.99 19.07
CA ALA A 368 4.59 -12.28 20.42
C ALA A 368 4.70 -13.78 20.77
N HIS A 369 4.45 -14.67 19.81
CA HIS A 369 4.63 -16.12 19.99
C HIS A 369 6.10 -16.50 20.08
N ALA A 370 6.96 -15.98 19.20
CA ALA A 370 8.40 -16.26 19.20
C ALA A 370 9.06 -15.83 20.53
N ALA A 371 8.72 -14.65 21.04
CA ALA A 371 9.23 -14.15 22.32
C ALA A 371 8.84 -15.02 23.53
N ARG A 372 7.71 -15.74 23.47
CA ARG A 372 7.31 -16.68 24.52
C ARG A 372 8.12 -17.97 24.48
N ALA A 373 8.34 -18.52 23.28
CA ALA A 373 9.13 -19.74 23.10
C ALA A 373 10.55 -19.56 23.66
N THR A 374 11.22 -18.46 23.31
CA THR A 374 12.57 -18.16 23.79
C THR A 374 12.67 -18.01 25.32
N ARG A 375 11.60 -17.55 25.98
CA ARG A 375 11.57 -17.43 27.45
C ARG A 375 11.31 -18.76 28.16
N ALA A 376 10.57 -19.68 27.53
CA ALA A 376 10.33 -21.01 28.08
C ALA A 376 11.61 -21.86 28.11
N ASP A 377 12.55 -21.58 27.20
CA ASP A 377 13.82 -22.29 27.07
C ASP A 377 14.99 -21.65 27.86
N ALA A 378 14.77 -20.52 28.55
CA ALA A 378 15.80 -19.89 29.37
C ALA A 378 15.98 -20.64 30.71
N PRO A 379 17.21 -21.05 31.09
CA PRO A 379 17.44 -21.71 32.38
C PRO A 379 17.09 -20.77 33.54
N ALA A 380 16.38 -21.33 34.53
CA ALA A 380 15.83 -20.62 35.70
C ALA A 380 16.90 -20.03 36.63
#